data_AF-A0AAN4ZEY2-F1
#
_entry.id   AF-A0AAN4ZEY2-F1
#
_cell.length_a   1.000
_cell.length_b   1.000
_cell.length_c   1.000
_cell.angle_alpha   90.00
_cell.angle_beta   90.00
_cell.angle_gamma   90.00
#
_symmetry.space_group_name_H-M   'P 1'
#
loop_
_entity.id
_entity.type
_entity.pdbx_description
1 polymer ?
#
loop_
_entity_poly.entity_id
_entity_poly.type
_entity_poly.pdbx_seq_one_letter_code
_entity_poly.pdbx_strand_id
1 'polypeptide(L)'
;SNSPNPHTWELDEEDDETSLKITRKKRIPFNDVAYQLDNGKFIYCELGEDLYVKQGQEKIYADLPCIGISGAAVHGNAFYFTSHHEGMVCKATHSSGGGISVSSRETFGGEKFFGNGLCIRKVNGKGYAYGMWDDSDRDGILIDSSFVKWNEVYLSRIHRGILVFVSTSAESYLSVTKLGAGAIVVKPYGHVEVYANDAYPWIYLITKEGEIHVVDMTTLKLLPAVTLRDVSDIYHICGVFNGIITVKGRLHDGNEDYLLSAQLPHVNSHINENMQEFQSRFRNYFTINKILGGGGNGVVFKVTHMRDESNYAIKRIAVSREKETHVLQEVKEIADLDHPRIIRYFNTWIEGPPEGWQSDVDMNIARRNSSSGNILRMDYQSNSSFIYMHMELCTYSLAGWLNQNRAASTRSIPRTKSWFKQILSAIDYIHDMDLIHGNLKPSNVLFADEDNLKVSDIGLPTERMEKRGSEPKGKNISADLYKSPEEIEFNAILHNSSKSDVFALGLILVELSRAMTFEEKIKAFSDYRLGKQSDRIENIAMAELVELLTRVYPGIRPTCKEILSHPYLVNDN
;
A
#
# COMPACT_ATOMS: atom_id res chain seq x y z
N SER A 1 35.87 -50.68 -16.97
CA SER A 1 36.51 -50.85 -15.64
C SER A 1 37.52 -49.74 -15.44
N ASN A 2 37.20 -48.84 -14.51
CA ASN A 2 38.06 -48.12 -13.59
C ASN A 2 39.49 -47.70 -13.99
N SER A 3 39.64 -46.37 -13.95
CA SER A 3 40.59 -45.58 -13.14
C SER A 3 42.07 -45.54 -13.52
N PRO A 4 42.65 -44.35 -13.31
CA PRO A 4 43.71 -44.19 -12.32
C PRO A 4 43.27 -43.28 -11.16
N ASN A 5 43.73 -43.68 -9.97
CA ASN A 5 43.54 -43.05 -8.64
C ASN A 5 44.49 -41.83 -8.47
N PRO A 6 44.42 -41.06 -7.37
CA PRO A 6 44.42 -39.61 -7.40
C PRO A 6 45.78 -39.06 -6.95
N HIS A 7 46.22 -37.94 -7.53
CA HIS A 7 47.27 -37.18 -6.89
C HIS A 7 46.66 -36.37 -5.76
N THR A 8 47.08 -36.77 -4.56
CA THR A 8 47.07 -36.03 -3.29
C THR A 8 47.37 -34.55 -3.51
N TRP A 9 46.41 -33.71 -3.14
CA TRP A 9 46.65 -32.31 -2.81
C TRP A 9 46.92 -32.27 -1.31
N GLU A 10 48.09 -31.77 -0.95
CA GLU A 10 48.41 -31.44 0.44
C GLU A 10 47.38 -30.44 0.96
N LEU A 11 46.85 -30.71 2.16
CA LEU A 11 45.93 -29.85 2.88
C LEU A 11 46.66 -28.57 3.29
N ASP A 12 46.47 -27.51 2.51
CA ASP A 12 46.59 -26.15 3.03
C ASP A 12 45.38 -25.90 3.96
N GLU A 13 45.67 -25.29 5.12
CA GLU A 13 44.75 -25.09 6.25
C GLU A 13 43.39 -24.49 5.84
N GLU A 14 42.32 -25.11 6.35
CA GLU A 14 40.91 -24.88 6.05
C GLU A 14 40.45 -23.41 6.23
N ASP A 15 40.24 -22.70 5.12
CA ASP A 15 39.30 -21.57 5.07
C ASP A 15 37.87 -22.12 4.98
N ASP A 16 37.26 -22.29 6.14
CA ASP A 16 35.96 -22.91 6.36
C ASP A 16 34.80 -22.01 5.85
N GLU A 17 34.43 -22.12 4.56
CA GLU A 17 33.41 -21.32 3.84
C GLU A 17 32.00 -21.29 4.49
N THR A 18 31.74 -22.13 5.49
CA THR A 18 30.42 -22.29 6.14
C THR A 18 30.28 -21.52 7.47
N SER A 19 31.27 -20.72 7.83
CA SER A 19 31.34 -20.11 9.17
C SER A 19 31.63 -18.60 9.10
N LEU A 20 30.88 -17.83 9.89
CA LEU A 20 30.89 -16.38 9.86
C LEU A 20 31.64 -15.81 11.05
N LYS A 21 32.55 -14.87 10.74
CA LYS A 21 33.22 -14.06 11.76
C LYS A 21 32.22 -13.07 12.36
N ILE A 22 32.03 -13.16 13.67
CA ILE A 22 31.13 -12.29 14.39
C ILE A 22 31.84 -11.00 14.86
N THR A 23 31.12 -9.88 14.84
CA THR A 23 31.60 -8.59 15.32
C THR A 23 30.84 -8.16 16.57
N ARG A 24 31.57 -7.80 17.64
CA ARG A 24 30.99 -7.19 18.84
C ARG A 24 30.59 -5.75 18.53
N LYS A 25 29.29 -5.45 18.52
CA LYS A 25 28.79 -4.08 18.35
C LYS A 25 28.74 -3.33 19.66
N LYS A 26 28.10 -3.92 20.67
CA LYS A 26 27.83 -3.24 21.94
C LYS A 26 27.48 -4.22 23.05
N ARG A 27 27.91 -3.94 24.28
CA ARG A 27 27.40 -4.62 25.48
C ARG A 27 25.95 -4.21 25.74
N ILE A 28 25.10 -5.17 26.03
CA ILE A 28 23.69 -4.95 26.38
C ILE A 28 23.38 -5.64 27.71
N PRO A 29 22.64 -5.00 28.64
CA PRO A 29 22.22 -5.66 29.88
C PRO A 29 21.44 -6.96 29.59
N PHE A 30 21.56 -7.94 30.50
CA PHE A 30 20.96 -9.26 30.33
C PHE A 30 19.44 -9.21 30.12
N ASN A 31 18.75 -8.27 30.77
CA ASN A 31 17.30 -8.13 30.65
C ASN A 31 16.84 -7.14 29.57
N ASP A 32 17.75 -6.41 28.93
CA ASP A 32 17.40 -5.48 27.85
C ASP A 32 17.22 -6.24 26.54
N VAL A 33 16.21 -5.85 25.76
CA VAL A 33 16.01 -6.36 24.39
C VAL A 33 16.19 -5.23 23.40
N ALA A 34 16.82 -5.51 22.27
CA ALA A 34 17.01 -4.54 21.19
C ALA A 34 16.31 -5.01 19.93
N TYR A 35 15.63 -4.06 19.28
CA TYR A 35 14.87 -4.28 18.07
C TYR A 35 15.38 -3.35 16.97
N GLN A 36 15.79 -3.91 15.84
CA GLN A 36 16.26 -3.16 14.68
C GLN A 36 15.10 -2.88 13.73
N LEU A 37 14.92 -1.61 13.37
CA LEU A 37 13.95 -1.13 12.39
C LEU A 37 14.47 -1.32 10.96
N ASP A 38 13.58 -1.27 9.96
CA ASP A 38 13.95 -1.46 8.55
C ASP A 38 14.90 -0.37 8.01
N ASN A 39 15.00 0.78 8.67
CA ASN A 39 15.98 1.83 8.38
C ASN A 39 17.33 1.64 9.10
N GLY A 40 17.52 0.51 9.78
CA GLY A 40 18.74 0.15 10.51
C GLY A 40 18.88 0.75 11.90
N LYS A 41 17.97 1.65 12.33
CA LYS A 41 17.96 2.22 13.69
C LYS A 41 17.46 1.19 14.71
N PHE A 42 17.79 1.40 15.98
CA PHE A 42 17.37 0.53 17.08
C PHE A 42 16.38 1.22 18.02
N ILE A 43 15.45 0.45 18.55
CA ILE A 43 14.67 0.75 19.76
C ILE A 43 15.01 -0.32 20.79
N TYR A 44 15.21 0.10 22.03
CA TYR A 44 15.56 -0.78 23.14
C TYR A 44 14.40 -0.85 24.13
N CYS A 45 14.23 -2.01 24.74
CA CYS A 45 13.26 -2.25 25.79
C CYS A 45 14.01 -2.68 27.05
N GLU A 46 13.96 -1.87 28.10
CA GLU A 46 14.60 -2.12 29.40
C GLU A 46 13.65 -2.94 30.28
N LEU A 47 14.11 -4.11 30.72
CA LEU A 47 13.37 -5.06 31.57
C LEU A 47 11.98 -5.47 31.05
N GLY A 48 11.61 -5.16 29.81
CA GLY A 48 10.24 -5.35 29.32
C GLY A 48 9.27 -4.25 29.76
N GLU A 49 9.75 -3.14 30.34
CA GLU A 49 8.90 -2.10 30.94
C GLU A 49 9.01 -0.78 30.18
N ASP A 50 10.22 -0.31 29.92
CA ASP A 50 10.46 1.01 29.32
C ASP A 50 11.06 0.93 27.92
N LEU A 51 10.61 1.79 27.00
CA LEU A 51 11.23 1.95 25.69
C LEU A 51 12.19 3.11 25.67
N TYR A 52 13.33 2.92 25.02
CA TYR A 52 14.30 3.99 24.86
C TYR A 52 15.10 3.88 23.55
N VAL A 53 15.62 5.02 23.09
CA VAL A 53 16.65 5.11 22.05
C VAL A 53 17.94 5.60 22.66
N LYS A 54 19.08 5.26 22.04
CA LYS A 54 20.40 5.75 22.48
C LYS A 54 20.87 6.88 21.57
N GLN A 55 21.23 8.01 22.15
CA GLN A 55 21.91 9.12 21.47
C GLN A 55 23.29 9.30 22.11
N GLY A 56 24.32 8.73 21.49
CA GLY A 56 25.65 8.64 22.11
C GLY A 56 25.65 7.68 23.32
N GLN A 57 25.99 8.22 24.50
CA GLN A 57 25.94 7.48 25.78
C GLN A 57 24.60 7.63 26.52
N GLU A 58 23.77 8.61 26.14
CA GLU A 58 22.49 8.88 26.80
C GLU A 58 21.37 7.97 26.30
N LYS A 59 20.47 7.62 27.23
CA LYS A 59 19.20 6.94 26.94
C LYS A 59 18.09 7.99 26.92
N ILE A 60 17.31 8.02 25.85
CA ILE A 60 16.11 8.85 25.73
C ILE A 60 14.91 7.92 25.79
N TYR A 61 14.17 7.99 26.90
CA TYR A 61 13.01 7.16 27.16
C TYR A 61 11.77 7.70 26.44
N ALA A 62 10.91 6.79 26.00
CA ALA A 62 9.58 7.10 25.49
C ALA A 62 8.62 7.36 26.65
N ASP A 63 7.69 8.29 26.44
CA ASP A 63 6.51 8.38 27.29
C ASP A 63 5.52 7.30 26.86
N LEU A 64 5.31 6.30 27.72
CA LEU A 64 4.48 5.15 27.43
C LEU A 64 3.07 5.37 28.00
N PRO A 65 2.01 5.15 27.21
CA PRO A 65 0.63 5.31 27.67
C PRO A 65 0.17 4.19 28.61
N CYS A 66 1.04 3.24 28.96
CA CYS A 66 0.71 2.01 29.66
C CYS A 66 1.90 1.47 30.46
N ILE A 67 1.64 0.63 31.47
CA ILE A 67 2.66 -0.01 32.30
C ILE A 67 2.96 -1.42 31.75
N GLY A 68 4.22 -1.67 31.41
CA GLY A 68 4.74 -2.98 31.01
C GLY A 68 4.42 -3.39 29.58
N ILE A 69 5.35 -4.12 28.96
CA ILE A 69 5.28 -4.57 27.56
C ILE A 69 5.20 -6.10 27.52
N SER A 70 4.10 -6.63 26.98
CA SER A 70 3.77 -8.07 27.02
C SER A 70 3.96 -8.81 25.69
N GLY A 71 3.95 -8.07 24.58
CA GLY A 71 4.18 -8.58 23.25
C GLY A 71 4.74 -7.47 22.38
N ALA A 72 5.73 -7.77 21.57
CA ALA A 72 6.52 -6.78 20.84
C ALA A 72 6.95 -7.29 19.47
N ALA A 73 6.88 -6.44 18.46
CA ALA A 73 7.41 -6.73 17.13
C ALA A 73 7.78 -5.46 16.38
N VAL A 74 8.71 -5.61 15.44
CA VAL A 74 9.01 -4.58 14.46
C VAL A 74 8.26 -4.88 13.17
N HIS A 75 7.67 -3.82 12.61
CA HIS A 75 7.16 -3.84 11.25
C HIS A 75 7.43 -2.48 10.58
N GLY A 76 8.16 -2.50 9.48
CA GLY A 76 8.62 -1.29 8.82
C GLY A 76 9.58 -0.48 9.71
N ASN A 77 9.33 0.82 9.80
CA ASN A 77 10.08 1.74 10.64
C ASN A 77 9.41 2.00 12.01
N ALA A 78 8.63 1.02 12.49
CA ALA A 78 7.88 1.14 13.74
C ALA A 78 8.02 -0.12 14.61
N PHE A 79 7.99 0.11 15.93
CA PHE A 79 7.94 -0.91 16.95
C PHE A 79 6.53 -0.96 17.53
N TYR A 80 5.88 -2.12 17.46
CA TYR A 80 4.52 -2.34 17.95
C TYR A 80 4.56 -3.18 19.21
N PHE A 81 3.72 -2.82 20.18
CA PHE A 81 3.64 -3.54 21.44
C PHE A 81 2.27 -3.46 22.10
N THR A 82 2.05 -4.31 23.10
CA THR A 82 0.81 -4.36 23.90
C THR A 82 1.12 -4.29 25.39
N SER A 83 0.20 -3.72 26.16
CA SER A 83 0.31 -3.69 27.62
C SER A 83 -0.33 -4.91 28.26
N HIS A 84 0.20 -5.35 29.41
CA HIS A 84 -0.27 -6.54 30.13
C HIS A 84 -1.74 -6.44 30.59
N HIS A 85 -2.33 -5.24 30.65
CA HIS A 85 -3.59 -5.02 31.36
C HIS A 85 -4.63 -4.11 30.69
N GLU A 86 -4.33 -3.39 29.60
CA GLU A 86 -5.21 -2.28 29.16
C GLU A 86 -5.89 -2.46 27.80
N GLY A 87 -5.72 -3.60 27.13
CA GLY A 87 -6.39 -3.83 25.85
C GLY A 87 -6.08 -2.71 24.85
N MET A 88 -4.81 -2.33 24.74
CA MET A 88 -4.31 -1.36 23.75
C MET A 88 -3.17 -1.95 22.94
N VAL A 89 -3.09 -1.55 21.66
CA VAL A 89 -1.92 -1.74 20.81
C VAL A 89 -1.24 -0.39 20.63
N CYS A 90 0.04 -0.34 20.96
CA CYS A 90 0.87 0.85 20.87
C CYS A 90 1.85 0.73 19.69
N LYS A 91 2.18 1.87 19.10
CA LYS A 91 3.12 2.04 18.00
C LYS A 91 4.14 3.10 18.37
N ALA A 92 5.39 2.71 18.46
CA ALA A 92 6.54 3.56 18.70
C ALA A 92 7.35 3.79 17.41
N THR A 93 7.74 5.04 17.15
CA THR A 93 8.55 5.43 15.99
C THR A 93 9.65 6.42 16.40
N HIS A 94 10.73 6.48 15.62
CA HIS A 94 11.74 7.54 15.80
C HIS A 94 11.15 8.89 15.43
N SER A 95 11.21 9.85 16.35
CA SER A 95 10.78 11.24 16.13
C SER A 95 11.86 12.05 15.39
N SER A 96 11.45 13.15 14.74
CA SER A 96 12.38 14.09 14.10
C SER A 96 13.35 14.75 15.08
N GLY A 97 12.96 14.85 16.37
CA GLY A 97 13.79 15.38 17.45
C GLY A 97 14.79 14.39 18.06
N GLY A 98 14.88 13.16 17.55
CA GLY A 98 15.85 12.15 18.03
C GLY A 98 15.38 11.26 19.18
N GLY A 99 14.17 11.46 19.71
CA GLY A 99 13.51 10.60 20.70
C GLY A 99 12.51 9.61 20.07
N ILE A 100 11.63 9.03 20.89
CA ILE A 100 10.55 8.13 20.45
C ILE A 100 9.20 8.87 20.50
N SER A 101 8.39 8.73 19.45
CA SER A 101 6.97 9.11 19.46
C SER A 101 6.10 7.86 19.55
N VAL A 102 5.12 7.87 20.46
CA VAL A 102 4.21 6.75 20.71
C VAL A 102 2.77 7.16 20.41
N SER A 103 2.05 6.32 19.67
CA SER A 103 0.60 6.42 19.47
C SER A 103 -0.06 5.10 19.87
N SER A 104 -1.33 5.10 20.23
CA SER A 104 -2.07 3.87 20.60
C SER A 104 -3.42 3.77 19.89
N ARG A 105 -3.93 2.55 19.82
CA ARG A 105 -5.32 2.22 19.51
C ARG A 105 -5.89 1.29 20.57
N GLU A 106 -7.19 1.36 20.79
CA GLU A 106 -7.91 0.35 21.58
C GLU A 106 -7.97 -0.99 20.82
N THR A 107 -8.13 -2.06 21.59
CA THR A 107 -8.26 -3.43 21.05
C THR A 107 -9.71 -3.78 20.80
N PHE A 108 -9.94 -4.67 19.83
CA PHE A 108 -11.27 -5.09 19.48
C PHE A 108 -11.78 -6.15 20.47
N GLY A 109 -13.10 -6.19 20.70
CA GLY A 109 -13.71 -7.21 21.54
C GLY A 109 -13.36 -8.63 21.09
N GLY A 110 -12.72 -9.40 21.98
CA GLY A 110 -12.31 -10.79 21.72
C GLY A 110 -10.99 -10.97 20.96
N GLU A 111 -10.21 -9.89 20.77
CA GLU A 111 -8.85 -9.94 20.24
C GLU A 111 -7.89 -10.57 21.26
N LYS A 112 -7.03 -11.47 20.81
CA LYS A 112 -5.98 -12.13 21.61
C LYS A 112 -4.61 -11.85 21.01
N PHE A 113 -3.65 -11.51 21.87
CA PHE A 113 -2.28 -11.16 21.48
C PHE A 113 -1.30 -12.27 21.81
N PHE A 114 -0.26 -12.37 20.99
CA PHE A 114 0.83 -13.32 21.15
C PHE A 114 2.18 -12.60 21.03
N GLY A 115 3.22 -13.16 21.67
CA GLY A 115 4.51 -12.51 21.93
C GLY A 115 5.30 -11.99 20.73
N ASN A 116 4.91 -12.32 19.49
CA ASN A 116 5.61 -11.95 18.25
C ASN A 116 4.88 -10.87 17.42
N GLY A 117 4.03 -10.05 18.06
CA GLY A 117 3.28 -9.03 17.34
C GLY A 117 2.07 -9.55 16.56
N LEU A 118 1.58 -10.75 16.93
CA LEU A 118 0.46 -11.41 16.28
C LEU A 118 -0.82 -11.24 17.09
N CYS A 119 -1.91 -11.07 16.35
CA CYS A 119 -3.26 -10.96 16.87
C CYS A 119 -4.13 -12.09 16.28
N ILE A 120 -5.04 -12.62 17.09
CA ILE A 120 -6.10 -13.52 16.63
C ILE A 120 -7.43 -13.01 17.13
N ARG A 121 -8.42 -12.97 16.23
CA ARG A 121 -9.80 -12.60 16.54
C ARG A 121 -10.76 -13.66 16.00
N LYS A 122 -11.83 -13.93 16.74
CA LYS A 122 -12.94 -14.77 16.27
C LYS A 122 -14.10 -13.89 15.84
N VAL A 123 -14.55 -14.05 14.60
CA VAL A 123 -15.70 -13.34 14.03
C VAL A 123 -16.63 -14.38 13.42
N ASN A 124 -17.88 -14.42 13.87
CA ASN A 124 -18.91 -15.37 13.37
C ASN A 124 -18.46 -16.85 13.35
N GLY A 125 -17.72 -17.28 14.38
CA GLY A 125 -17.21 -18.65 14.50
C GLY A 125 -15.94 -18.97 13.69
N LYS A 126 -15.47 -18.05 12.84
CA LYS A 126 -14.22 -18.15 12.08
C LYS A 126 -13.08 -17.44 12.79
N GLY A 127 -11.89 -18.02 12.79
CA GLY A 127 -10.69 -17.40 13.35
C GLY A 127 -9.91 -16.63 12.28
N TYR A 128 -9.37 -15.48 12.64
CA TYR A 128 -8.53 -14.65 11.77
C TYR A 128 -7.23 -14.30 12.49
N ALA A 129 -6.10 -14.44 11.79
CA ALA A 129 -4.77 -14.05 12.28
C ALA A 129 -4.25 -12.86 11.49
N TYR A 130 -3.66 -11.88 12.17
CA TYR A 130 -3.12 -10.65 11.58
C TYR A 130 -2.01 -10.07 12.48
N GLY A 131 -1.21 -9.13 11.97
CA GLY A 131 -0.22 -8.42 12.77
C GLY A 131 -0.83 -7.29 13.61
N MET A 132 -0.16 -6.87 14.67
CA MET A 132 -0.60 -5.71 15.49
C MET A 132 -0.75 -4.41 14.68
N TRP A 133 -0.06 -4.33 13.53
CA TRP A 133 -0.06 -3.20 12.60
C TRP A 133 -1.13 -3.29 11.50
N ASP A 134 -1.85 -4.40 11.41
CA ASP A 134 -2.86 -4.68 10.39
C ASP A 134 -4.27 -4.30 10.89
N ASP A 135 -5.18 -4.00 9.96
CA ASP A 135 -6.60 -3.80 10.27
C ASP A 135 -7.28 -5.17 10.47
N SER A 136 -7.77 -5.43 11.68
CA SER A 136 -8.35 -6.73 12.03
C SER A 136 -9.58 -7.13 11.19
N ASP A 137 -10.33 -6.16 10.64
CA ASP A 137 -11.54 -6.42 9.85
C ASP A 137 -11.23 -6.57 8.35
N ARG A 138 -10.06 -6.08 7.88
CA ARG A 138 -9.69 -6.05 6.45
C ARG A 138 -8.54 -6.98 6.09
N ASP A 139 -7.55 -7.08 6.96
CA ASP A 139 -6.26 -7.74 6.70
C ASP A 139 -6.15 -9.12 7.39
N GLY A 140 -7.17 -9.51 8.16
CA GLY A 140 -7.26 -10.80 8.83
C GLY A 140 -7.15 -11.99 7.87
N ILE A 141 -6.12 -12.81 8.06
CA ILE A 141 -5.98 -14.08 7.33
C ILE A 141 -6.84 -15.13 8.01
N LEU A 142 -7.81 -15.67 7.27
CA LEU A 142 -8.66 -16.74 7.75
C LEU A 142 -7.81 -17.97 8.14
N ILE A 143 -7.89 -18.37 9.41
CA ILE A 143 -7.31 -19.61 9.91
C ILE A 143 -8.44 -20.62 10.11
N ASP A 144 -8.46 -21.66 9.28
CA ASP A 144 -9.48 -22.70 9.39
C ASP A 144 -9.31 -23.46 10.72
N SER A 145 -10.40 -23.52 11.48
CA SER A 145 -10.53 -24.28 12.72
C SER A 145 -10.15 -25.77 12.59
N SER A 146 -10.16 -26.34 11.38
CA SER A 146 -9.77 -27.73 11.10
C SER A 146 -8.25 -27.94 11.04
N PHE A 147 -7.46 -26.89 10.78
CA PHE A 147 -5.99 -26.96 10.72
C PHE A 147 -5.31 -26.92 12.10
N VAL A 148 -6.09 -26.95 13.18
CA VAL A 148 -5.58 -26.64 14.51
C VAL A 148 -5.76 -27.77 15.51
N LYS A 149 -4.80 -28.68 15.49
CA LYS A 149 -4.23 -29.17 16.75
C LYS A 149 -3.14 -28.18 17.19
N TRP A 150 -3.53 -27.17 17.95
CA TRP A 150 -2.62 -26.21 18.61
C TRP A 150 -1.57 -26.88 19.52
N ASN A 151 -1.69 -28.19 19.78
CA ASN A 151 -0.75 -28.92 20.62
C ASN A 151 0.57 -29.24 19.90
N GLU A 152 0.61 -29.20 18.57
CA GLU A 152 1.80 -29.65 17.80
C GLU A 152 2.51 -28.51 17.04
N VAL A 153 1.84 -27.38 16.76
CA VAL A 153 2.43 -26.21 16.09
C VAL A 153 1.94 -24.90 16.73
N TYR A 154 2.75 -23.86 16.68
CA TYR A 154 2.33 -22.49 17.02
C TYR A 154 2.56 -21.53 15.84
N LEU A 155 1.66 -20.56 15.67
CA LEU A 155 1.84 -19.50 14.68
C LEU A 155 2.95 -18.56 15.17
N SER A 156 4.05 -18.54 14.45
CA SER A 156 5.23 -17.74 14.82
C SER A 156 5.18 -16.34 14.23
N ARG A 157 4.78 -16.22 12.95
CA ARG A 157 4.72 -14.93 12.24
C ARG A 157 3.77 -14.99 11.04
N ILE A 158 3.35 -13.81 10.58
CA ILE A 158 2.79 -13.61 9.24
C ILE A 158 3.85 -12.85 8.46
N HIS A 159 4.43 -13.48 7.44
CA HIS A 159 5.45 -12.84 6.63
C HIS A 159 4.94 -12.79 5.19
N ARG A 160 4.75 -11.57 4.67
CA ARG A 160 4.21 -11.36 3.32
C ARG A 160 2.97 -12.23 3.09
N GLY A 161 1.97 -12.09 3.97
CA GLY A 161 0.68 -12.81 3.85
C GLY A 161 0.75 -14.34 3.92
N ILE A 162 1.91 -14.92 4.24
CA ILE A 162 2.08 -16.36 4.47
C ILE A 162 2.15 -16.59 5.97
N LEU A 163 1.31 -17.51 6.46
CA LEU A 163 1.35 -17.96 7.84
C LEU A 163 2.57 -18.84 8.06
N VAL A 164 3.44 -18.44 8.98
CA VAL A 164 4.65 -19.20 9.34
C VAL A 164 4.39 -19.88 10.68
N PHE A 165 4.16 -21.18 10.62
CA PHE A 165 4.02 -22.03 11.80
C PHE A 165 5.37 -22.62 12.19
N VAL A 166 5.58 -22.81 13.49
CA VAL A 166 6.74 -23.55 14.02
C VAL A 166 6.22 -24.78 14.76
N SER A 167 6.79 -25.93 14.44
CA SER A 167 6.50 -27.20 15.10
C SER A 167 7.05 -27.21 16.52
N THR A 168 6.25 -27.71 17.46
CA THR A 168 6.63 -27.93 18.86
C THR A 168 7.36 -29.27 19.06
N SER A 169 7.21 -30.22 18.13
CA SER A 169 8.01 -31.44 18.10
C SER A 169 9.32 -31.18 17.35
N ALA A 170 10.45 -31.52 17.97
CA ALA A 170 11.76 -31.47 17.33
C ALA A 170 11.91 -32.61 16.31
N GLU A 171 12.40 -32.30 15.13
CA GLU A 171 12.85 -33.30 14.14
C GLU A 171 14.36 -33.55 14.29
N SER A 172 14.91 -34.50 13.53
CA SER A 172 16.37 -34.79 13.49
C SER A 172 17.17 -33.76 12.67
N TYR A 173 16.49 -32.94 11.87
CA TYR A 173 17.07 -31.87 11.07
C TYR A 173 16.04 -30.77 10.85
N LEU A 174 16.47 -29.54 10.56
CA LEU A 174 15.57 -28.44 10.27
C LEU A 174 14.91 -28.65 8.90
N SER A 175 13.58 -28.58 8.85
CA SER A 175 12.83 -28.73 7.60
C SER A 175 11.73 -27.68 7.45
N VAL A 176 11.39 -27.35 6.20
CA VAL A 176 10.30 -26.41 5.88
C VAL A 176 9.31 -27.12 4.97
N THR A 177 8.05 -27.18 5.38
CA THR A 177 6.97 -27.84 4.63
C THR A 177 5.92 -26.82 4.24
N LYS A 178 5.51 -26.80 2.97
CA LYS A 178 4.40 -25.96 2.49
C LYS A 178 3.05 -26.60 2.87
N LEU A 179 2.17 -25.82 3.49
CA LEU A 179 0.78 -26.18 3.77
C LEU A 179 -0.14 -25.36 2.86
N GLY A 180 -0.33 -25.82 1.62
CA GLY A 180 -1.13 -25.10 0.63
C GLY A 180 -0.52 -23.74 0.24
N ALA A 181 -1.32 -22.85 -0.34
CA ALA A 181 -0.83 -21.57 -0.87
C ALA A 181 -0.56 -20.50 0.21
N GLY A 182 -1.14 -20.63 1.40
CA GLY A 182 -1.17 -19.58 2.42
C GLY A 182 -0.34 -19.84 3.69
N ALA A 183 0.32 -21.00 3.81
CA ALA A 183 1.03 -21.35 5.03
C ALA A 183 2.27 -22.22 4.78
N ILE A 184 3.24 -22.11 5.69
CA ILE A 184 4.37 -23.02 5.83
C ILE A 184 4.52 -23.47 7.29
N VAL A 185 5.12 -24.64 7.48
CA VAL A 185 5.55 -25.13 8.79
C VAL A 185 7.06 -25.28 8.77
N VAL A 186 7.72 -24.57 9.68
CA VAL A 186 9.11 -24.77 10.06
C VAL A 186 9.16 -25.84 11.14
N LYS A 187 9.91 -26.90 10.90
CA LYS A 187 10.13 -27.96 11.87
C LYS A 187 11.58 -27.91 12.34
N PRO A 188 11.82 -27.43 13.56
CA PRO A 188 13.18 -27.21 14.02
C PRO A 188 13.83 -28.49 14.54
N TYR A 189 15.16 -28.50 14.52
CA TYR A 189 15.97 -29.35 15.39
C TYR A 189 16.36 -28.50 16.61
N GLY A 190 15.68 -28.70 17.74
CA GLY A 190 15.88 -27.89 18.96
C GLY A 190 15.14 -26.54 18.97
N HIS A 191 15.64 -25.58 19.76
CA HIS A 191 15.06 -24.24 19.84
C HIS A 191 15.57 -23.37 18.69
N VAL A 192 14.64 -22.79 17.92
CA VAL A 192 14.97 -21.81 16.89
C VAL A 192 14.22 -20.52 17.11
N GLU A 193 14.90 -19.43 16.85
CA GLU A 193 14.27 -18.14 16.74
C GLU A 193 13.99 -17.81 15.27
N VAL A 194 12.80 -17.26 15.02
CA VAL A 194 12.32 -16.95 13.68
C VAL A 194 12.22 -15.43 13.51
N TYR A 195 12.99 -14.91 12.57
CA TYR A 195 12.96 -13.50 12.20
C TYR A 195 12.66 -13.32 10.72
N ALA A 196 11.79 -12.38 10.42
CA ALA A 196 11.56 -11.91 9.06
C ALA A 196 11.16 -10.43 9.12
N ASN A 197 11.60 -9.66 8.15
CA ASN A 197 11.10 -8.32 7.89
C ASN A 197 10.54 -8.25 6.47
N ASP A 198 9.70 -7.26 6.21
CA ASP A 198 9.06 -7.16 4.90
C ASP A 198 10.00 -6.59 3.83
N ALA A 199 11.14 -6.03 4.24
CA ALA A 199 12.20 -5.56 3.35
C ALA A 199 12.77 -6.68 2.45
N TYR A 200 12.82 -7.92 2.94
CA TYR A 200 13.42 -9.05 2.21
C TYR A 200 12.46 -10.25 2.08
N PRO A 201 12.58 -11.11 1.04
CA PRO A 201 11.76 -12.31 0.86
C PRO A 201 12.24 -13.49 1.73
N TRP A 202 12.95 -13.22 2.82
CA TRP A 202 13.69 -14.22 3.57
C TRP A 202 13.14 -14.38 4.98
N ILE A 203 13.05 -15.64 5.41
CA ILE A 203 12.88 -15.97 6.83
C ILE A 203 14.22 -16.47 7.35
N TYR A 204 14.70 -15.81 8.38
CA TYR A 204 15.90 -16.18 9.11
C TYR A 204 15.51 -17.05 10.30
N LEU A 205 16.18 -18.18 10.41
CA LEU A 205 16.03 -19.12 11.51
C LEU A 205 17.41 -19.21 12.16
N ILE A 206 17.51 -18.95 13.46
CA ILE A 206 18.77 -19.12 14.18
C ILE A 206 18.59 -20.08 15.34
N THR A 207 19.50 -21.03 15.49
CA THR A 207 19.58 -21.91 16.66
C THR A 207 20.26 -21.18 17.82
N LYS A 208 20.12 -21.71 19.03
CA LYS A 208 20.79 -21.16 20.22
C LYS A 208 22.32 -21.24 20.09
N GLU A 209 22.81 -22.25 19.38
CA GLU A 209 24.21 -22.53 19.11
C GLU A 209 24.79 -21.68 17.97
N GLY A 210 23.98 -20.81 17.35
CA GLY A 210 24.45 -19.86 16.34
C GLY A 210 24.44 -20.39 14.90
N GLU A 211 23.74 -21.49 14.62
CA GLU A 211 23.48 -21.96 13.25
C GLU A 211 22.35 -21.13 12.64
N ILE A 212 22.65 -20.45 11.53
CA ILE A 212 21.71 -19.60 10.80
C ILE A 212 21.25 -20.35 9.55
N HIS A 213 19.95 -20.56 9.44
CA HIS A 213 19.30 -20.98 8.21
C HIS A 213 18.49 -19.85 7.61
N VAL A 214 18.40 -19.83 6.28
CA VAL A 214 17.59 -18.86 5.53
C VAL A 214 16.60 -19.62 4.67
N VAL A 215 15.33 -19.30 4.80
CA VAL A 215 14.27 -19.77 3.90
C VAL A 215 14.03 -18.67 2.87
N ASP A 216 14.28 -18.97 1.60
CA ASP A 216 13.88 -18.09 0.50
C ASP A 216 12.41 -18.33 0.17
N MET A 217 11.56 -17.37 0.50
CA MET A 217 10.11 -17.47 0.28
C MET A 217 9.72 -17.38 -1.20
N THR A 218 10.65 -16.97 -2.07
CA THR A 218 10.46 -16.92 -3.53
C THR A 218 10.56 -18.32 -4.13
N THR A 219 11.59 -19.07 -3.73
CA THR A 219 11.84 -20.43 -4.24
C THR A 219 11.34 -21.52 -3.29
N LEU A 220 10.94 -21.15 -2.07
CA LEU A 220 10.65 -22.03 -0.93
C LEU A 220 11.78 -23.02 -0.62
N LYS A 221 13.03 -22.60 -0.86
CA LYS A 221 14.22 -23.41 -0.57
C LYS A 221 14.87 -22.95 0.73
N LEU A 222 15.34 -23.93 1.49
CA LEU A 222 16.26 -23.71 2.58
C LEU A 222 17.66 -23.53 1.99
N LEU A 223 18.28 -22.39 2.24
CA LEU A 223 19.67 -22.13 1.86
C LEU A 223 20.63 -22.91 2.77
N PRO A 224 21.88 -23.16 2.33
CA PRO A 224 22.89 -23.77 3.19
C PRO A 224 23.03 -23.01 4.51
N ALA A 225 23.14 -23.76 5.59
CA ALA A 225 23.31 -23.20 6.92
C ALA A 225 24.69 -22.54 7.05
N VAL A 226 24.75 -21.47 7.84
CA VAL A 226 26.00 -20.78 8.17
C VAL A 226 26.11 -20.62 9.67
N THR A 227 27.30 -20.89 10.21
CA THR A 227 27.49 -20.93 11.66
C THR A 227 28.21 -19.66 12.14
N LEU A 228 27.69 -19.01 13.17
CA LEU A 228 28.40 -17.93 13.86
C LEU A 228 29.53 -18.51 14.72
N ARG A 229 30.78 -18.12 14.44
CA ARG A 229 31.92 -18.55 15.27
C ARG A 229 31.92 -17.82 16.62
N ASP A 230 32.50 -18.47 17.63
CA ASP A 230 32.81 -17.92 18.96
C ASP A 230 31.60 -17.53 19.83
N VAL A 231 30.39 -17.99 19.49
CA VAL A 231 29.14 -17.72 20.22
C VAL A 231 28.78 -18.90 21.12
N SER A 232 28.51 -18.66 22.40
CA SER A 232 28.00 -19.69 23.30
C SER A 232 26.48 -19.83 23.21
N ASP A 233 25.77 -18.70 23.10
CA ASP A 233 24.31 -18.65 23.15
C ASP A 233 23.80 -17.46 22.34
N ILE A 234 22.81 -17.69 21.49
CA ILE A 234 21.94 -16.66 20.91
C ILE A 234 20.59 -16.66 21.62
N TYR A 235 20.14 -15.46 22.00
CA TYR A 235 18.89 -15.26 22.72
C TYR A 235 17.82 -14.56 21.89
N HIS A 236 18.23 -13.66 20.99
CA HIS A 236 17.29 -12.84 20.21
C HIS A 236 17.90 -12.38 18.87
N ILE A 237 17.16 -12.42 17.77
CA ILE A 237 17.48 -11.75 16.50
C ILE A 237 16.91 -10.34 16.59
N CYS A 238 17.80 -9.36 16.76
CA CYS A 238 17.42 -7.97 16.82
C CYS A 238 16.93 -7.46 15.46
N GLY A 239 17.59 -7.90 14.38
CA GLY A 239 17.11 -7.74 13.02
C GLY A 239 18.17 -7.89 11.94
N VAL A 240 17.78 -7.65 10.69
CA VAL A 240 18.64 -7.75 9.51
C VAL A 240 18.53 -6.49 8.67
N PHE A 241 19.65 -5.82 8.44
CA PHE A 241 19.73 -4.58 7.65
C PHE A 241 20.95 -4.62 6.73
N ASN A 242 20.74 -4.36 5.43
CA ASN A 242 21.81 -4.40 4.41
C ASN A 242 22.64 -5.71 4.42
N GLY A 243 21.97 -6.84 4.62
CA GLY A 243 22.61 -8.16 4.67
C GLY A 243 23.43 -8.44 5.93
N ILE A 244 23.41 -7.53 6.91
CA ILE A 244 24.02 -7.74 8.22
C ILE A 244 22.93 -8.20 9.18
N ILE A 245 23.07 -9.41 9.71
CA ILE A 245 22.26 -9.88 10.83
C ILE A 245 22.82 -9.33 12.13
N THR A 246 21.95 -8.82 12.99
CA THR A 246 22.28 -8.40 14.35
C THR A 246 21.49 -9.25 15.33
N VAL A 247 22.19 -9.86 16.29
CA VAL A 247 21.64 -10.75 17.30
C VAL A 247 22.09 -10.31 18.69
N LYS A 248 21.28 -10.60 19.71
CA LYS A 248 21.69 -10.59 21.10
C LYS A 248 22.17 -11.97 21.48
N GLY A 249 23.39 -12.06 21.98
CA GLY A 249 23.98 -13.31 22.40
C GLY A 249 25.20 -13.14 23.29
N ARG A 250 25.80 -14.26 23.64
CA ARG A 250 27.01 -14.36 24.46
C ARG A 250 28.11 -15.08 23.68
N LEU A 251 29.35 -14.68 23.96
CA LEU A 251 30.52 -15.28 23.36
C LEU A 251 31.14 -16.30 24.30
N HIS A 252 31.83 -17.30 23.77
CA HIS A 252 32.45 -18.37 24.57
C HIS A 252 33.45 -17.88 25.63
N ASP A 253 34.03 -16.71 25.42
CA ASP A 253 35.09 -16.13 26.25
C ASP A 253 34.58 -15.20 27.37
N GLY A 254 33.27 -15.08 27.57
CA GLY A 254 32.72 -14.14 28.56
C GLY A 254 31.33 -14.46 29.09
N ASN A 255 30.98 -13.83 30.22
CA ASN A 255 29.67 -13.96 30.87
C ASN A 255 28.74 -12.77 30.57
N GLU A 256 29.09 -11.92 29.61
CA GLU A 256 28.33 -10.71 29.28
C GLU A 256 27.56 -10.88 27.98
N ASP A 257 26.40 -10.22 27.92
CA ASP A 257 25.56 -10.22 26.73
C ASP A 257 25.93 -9.04 25.81
N TYR A 258 25.96 -9.32 24.51
CA TYR A 258 26.32 -8.37 23.48
C TYR A 258 25.29 -8.35 22.36
N LEU A 259 25.19 -7.19 21.72
CA LEU A 259 24.77 -7.11 20.33
C LEU A 259 25.95 -7.53 19.46
N LEU A 260 25.73 -8.63 18.74
CA LEU A 260 26.67 -9.28 17.87
C LEU A 260 26.15 -9.16 16.43
N SER A 261 27.05 -8.98 15.47
CA SER A 261 26.64 -8.87 14.07
C SER A 261 27.53 -9.68 13.14
N ALA A 262 26.95 -10.24 12.10
CA ALA A 262 27.67 -10.94 11.04
C ALA A 262 27.13 -10.56 9.66
N GLN A 263 28.02 -10.56 8.66
CA GLN A 263 27.63 -10.39 7.26
C GLN A 263 27.15 -11.73 6.70
N LEU A 264 25.94 -11.78 6.15
CA LEU A 264 25.41 -13.02 5.59
C LEU A 264 25.95 -13.28 4.17
N PRO A 265 26.48 -14.48 3.88
CA PRO A 265 27.20 -14.78 2.63
C PRO A 265 26.25 -15.07 1.46
N HIS A 266 25.14 -15.76 1.72
CA HIS A 266 24.08 -16.03 0.74
C HIS A 266 23.21 -14.81 0.46
N VAL A 267 23.22 -13.84 1.37
CA VAL A 267 22.64 -12.54 1.12
C VAL A 267 23.56 -11.78 0.17
N ASN A 268 24.87 -11.74 0.41
CA ASN A 268 25.79 -11.05 -0.51
C ASN A 268 26.04 -11.74 -1.85
N SER A 269 26.03 -13.07 -1.97
CA SER A 269 26.24 -13.77 -3.28
C SER A 269 25.01 -13.75 -4.17
N HIS A 270 23.79 -13.82 -3.61
CA HIS A 270 22.57 -13.47 -4.35
C HIS A 270 22.40 -11.95 -4.57
N ILE A 271 23.11 -11.11 -3.80
CA ILE A 271 23.21 -9.65 -4.01
C ILE A 271 24.36 -9.27 -4.97
N ASN A 272 25.37 -10.11 -5.19
CA ASN A 272 26.58 -9.78 -5.96
C ASN A 272 26.73 -10.53 -7.29
N GLU A 273 26.06 -11.66 -7.52
CA GLU A 273 25.88 -12.17 -8.89
C GLU A 273 24.66 -11.54 -9.58
N ASN A 274 23.85 -10.79 -8.83
CA ASN A 274 22.89 -9.81 -9.33
C ASN A 274 22.99 -8.55 -8.48
N MET A 275 23.96 -7.67 -8.78
CA MET A 275 23.82 -6.30 -8.34
C MET A 275 22.50 -5.73 -8.87
N GLN A 276 21.57 -5.58 -7.92
CA GLN A 276 20.54 -4.55 -7.81
C GLN A 276 19.39 -4.55 -8.81
N GLU A 277 18.67 -5.67 -8.98
CA GLU A 277 17.26 -5.51 -9.38
C GLU A 277 16.46 -5.01 -8.18
N PHE A 278 16.08 -3.74 -8.23
CA PHE A 278 15.03 -3.19 -7.38
C PHE A 278 13.80 -4.10 -7.37
N GLN A 279 13.41 -4.51 -6.17
CA GLN A 279 12.29 -5.43 -5.95
C GLN A 279 11.00 -4.64 -5.83
N SER A 280 10.28 -4.53 -6.94
CA SER A 280 8.99 -3.84 -6.98
C SER A 280 7.90 -4.67 -6.32
N ARG A 281 7.26 -4.12 -5.27
CA ARG A 281 6.08 -4.70 -4.62
C ARG A 281 4.96 -4.93 -5.64
N PHE A 282 4.76 -3.99 -6.54
CA PHE A 282 3.79 -4.09 -7.62
C PHE A 282 4.06 -5.32 -8.51
N ARG A 283 5.30 -5.53 -8.96
CA ARG A 283 5.65 -6.70 -9.79
C ARG A 283 5.63 -8.02 -9.04
N ASN A 284 5.88 -8.00 -7.73
CA ASN A 284 5.94 -9.20 -6.90
C ASN A 284 4.55 -9.74 -6.53
N TYR A 285 3.51 -8.89 -6.50
CA TYR A 285 2.16 -9.30 -6.11
C TYR A 285 1.11 -9.21 -7.20
N PHE A 286 1.39 -8.53 -8.30
CA PHE A 286 0.40 -8.26 -9.33
C PHE A 286 0.91 -8.62 -10.73
N THR A 287 0.10 -9.40 -11.45
CA THR A 287 0.30 -9.63 -12.87
C THR A 287 -0.44 -8.56 -13.66
N ILE A 288 0.27 -7.78 -14.45
CA ILE A 288 -0.33 -6.75 -15.30
C ILE A 288 -1.07 -7.43 -16.46
N ASN A 289 -2.39 -7.29 -16.52
CA ASN A 289 -3.17 -7.81 -17.64
C ASN A 289 -3.32 -6.78 -18.76
N LYS A 290 -3.61 -5.51 -18.40
CA LYS A 290 -3.92 -4.46 -19.36
C LYS A 290 -3.64 -3.07 -18.78
N ILE A 291 -3.24 -2.12 -19.63
CA ILE A 291 -3.25 -0.68 -19.28
C ILE A 291 -4.67 -0.15 -19.53
N LEU A 292 -5.30 0.38 -18.49
CA LEU A 292 -6.67 0.91 -18.55
C LEU A 292 -6.71 2.37 -19.01
N GLY A 293 -5.69 3.15 -18.66
CA GLY A 293 -5.57 4.55 -19.06
C GLY A 293 -4.31 5.20 -18.48
N GLY A 294 -4.00 6.41 -18.92
CA GLY A 294 -2.92 7.22 -18.37
C GLY A 294 -2.99 8.67 -18.84
N GLY A 295 -2.40 9.56 -18.05
CA GLY A 295 -2.40 11.02 -18.26
C GLY A 295 -1.68 11.75 -17.13
N GLY A 296 -1.11 12.92 -17.43
CA GLY A 296 -0.23 13.64 -16.51
C GLY A 296 0.97 12.77 -16.11
N ASN A 297 1.18 12.59 -14.80
CA ASN A 297 2.21 11.71 -14.22
C ASN A 297 1.68 10.32 -13.81
N GLY A 298 0.46 9.94 -14.20
CA GLY A 298 -0.22 8.74 -13.71
C GLY A 298 -0.60 7.73 -14.78
N VAL A 299 -0.54 6.44 -14.44
CA VAL A 299 -1.00 5.31 -15.27
C VAL A 299 -1.84 4.35 -14.45
N VAL A 300 -2.89 3.79 -15.05
CA VAL A 300 -3.80 2.84 -14.41
C VAL A 300 -3.71 1.48 -15.11
N PHE A 301 -3.52 0.42 -14.32
CA PHE A 301 -3.41 -0.96 -14.77
C PHE A 301 -4.60 -1.78 -14.29
N LYS A 302 -5.11 -2.65 -15.15
CA LYS A 302 -5.84 -3.84 -14.75
C LYS A 302 -4.83 -4.90 -14.38
N VAL A 303 -4.95 -5.43 -13.17
CA VAL A 303 -4.05 -6.44 -12.64
C VAL A 303 -4.81 -7.62 -12.08
N THR A 304 -4.16 -8.77 -12.05
CA THR A 304 -4.57 -9.92 -11.26
C THR A 304 -3.63 -10.01 -10.07
N HIS A 305 -4.17 -9.98 -8.85
CA HIS A 305 -3.37 -10.19 -7.66
C HIS A 305 -3.04 -11.68 -7.52
N MET A 306 -1.76 -11.98 -7.34
CA MET A 306 -1.24 -13.34 -7.48
C MET A 306 -1.68 -14.30 -6.36
N ARG A 307 -2.22 -13.78 -5.24
CA ARG A 307 -2.60 -14.62 -4.08
C ARG A 307 -4.09 -14.98 -4.03
N ASP A 308 -4.96 -14.02 -4.30
CA ASP A 308 -6.42 -14.20 -4.25
C ASP A 308 -7.03 -14.41 -5.65
N GLU A 309 -6.17 -14.38 -6.69
CA GLU A 309 -6.52 -14.54 -8.12
C GLU A 309 -7.58 -13.54 -8.62
N SER A 310 -7.82 -12.47 -7.85
CA SER A 310 -8.86 -11.49 -8.13
C SER A 310 -8.31 -10.34 -8.96
N ASN A 311 -9.21 -9.71 -9.73
CA ASN A 311 -8.84 -8.61 -10.62
C ASN A 311 -9.07 -7.25 -9.96
N TYR A 312 -8.09 -6.38 -10.08
CA TYR A 312 -8.07 -5.06 -9.46
C TYR A 312 -7.62 -3.98 -10.44
N ALA A 313 -7.84 -2.72 -10.05
CA ALA A 313 -7.24 -1.57 -10.70
C ALA A 313 -6.11 -1.03 -9.81
N ILE A 314 -4.92 -0.82 -10.40
CA ILE A 314 -3.81 -0.15 -9.72
C ILE A 314 -3.46 1.12 -10.46
N LYS A 315 -3.56 2.27 -9.77
CA LYS A 315 -3.07 3.55 -10.27
C LYS A 315 -1.68 3.81 -9.73
N ARG A 316 -0.71 4.04 -10.63
CA ARG A 316 0.66 4.42 -10.29
C ARG A 316 0.88 5.88 -10.69
N ILE A 317 1.37 6.69 -9.76
CA ILE A 317 1.62 8.13 -9.93
C ILE A 317 3.10 8.40 -9.68
N ALA A 318 3.78 9.01 -10.64
CA ALA A 318 5.15 9.48 -10.49
C ALA A 318 5.16 10.84 -9.74
N VAL A 319 5.98 10.92 -8.69
CA VAL A 319 6.10 12.10 -7.82
C VAL A 319 7.58 12.35 -7.53
N SER A 320 8.01 13.62 -7.48
CA SER A 320 9.35 13.94 -6.99
C SER A 320 9.44 13.65 -5.48
N ARG A 321 10.58 13.16 -4.99
CA ARG A 321 10.76 12.84 -3.56
C ARG A 321 10.37 13.96 -2.61
N GLU A 322 10.60 15.22 -2.98
CA GLU A 322 10.23 16.40 -2.19
C GLU A 322 8.72 16.56 -1.99
N LYS A 323 7.91 16.03 -2.91
CA LYS A 323 6.45 16.14 -2.90
C LYS A 323 5.76 14.89 -2.35
N GLU A 324 6.52 13.84 -2.06
CA GLU A 324 6.02 12.53 -1.61
C GLU A 324 5.12 12.63 -0.38
N THR A 325 5.58 13.35 0.65
CA THR A 325 4.85 13.51 1.92
C THR A 325 3.52 14.24 1.74
N HIS A 326 3.47 15.26 0.89
CA HIS A 326 2.25 16.02 0.63
C HIS A 326 1.23 15.18 -0.14
N VAL A 327 1.66 14.45 -1.18
CA VAL A 327 0.75 13.57 -1.94
C VAL A 327 0.25 12.41 -1.07
N LEU A 328 1.09 11.84 -0.22
CA LEU A 328 0.67 10.80 0.72
C LEU A 328 -0.42 11.28 1.67
N GLN A 329 -0.32 12.53 2.14
CA GLN A 329 -1.33 13.10 3.03
C GLN A 329 -2.69 13.20 2.31
N GLU A 330 -2.71 13.71 1.08
CA GLU A 330 -3.94 13.77 0.26
C GLU A 330 -4.51 12.36 -0.01
N VAL A 331 -3.65 11.38 -0.30
CA VAL A 331 -4.08 10.00 -0.56
C VAL A 331 -4.67 9.33 0.69
N LYS A 332 -4.15 9.62 1.89
CA LYS A 332 -4.69 9.09 3.15
C LYS A 332 -6.11 9.60 3.39
N GLU A 333 -6.35 10.90 3.19
CA GLU A 333 -7.68 11.51 3.35
C GLU A 333 -8.72 10.87 2.42
N ILE A 334 -8.31 10.41 1.24
CA ILE A 334 -9.18 9.72 0.29
C ILE A 334 -9.37 8.23 0.66
N ALA A 335 -8.36 7.58 1.25
CA ALA A 335 -8.39 6.16 1.58
C ALA A 335 -9.43 5.79 2.65
N ASP A 336 -9.81 6.77 3.49
CA ASP A 336 -10.79 6.60 4.56
C ASP A 336 -12.25 6.79 4.08
N LEU A 337 -12.46 7.17 2.81
CA LEU A 337 -13.81 7.34 2.26
C LEU A 337 -14.49 5.99 2.05
N ASP A 338 -15.65 5.79 2.69
CA ASP A 338 -16.49 4.61 2.53
C ASP A 338 -17.90 5.01 2.09
N HIS A 339 -18.17 4.87 0.79
CA HIS A 339 -19.47 5.19 0.22
C HIS A 339 -19.75 4.29 -0.99
N PRO A 340 -20.98 3.74 -1.16
CA PRO A 340 -21.29 2.80 -2.24
C PRO A 340 -21.08 3.35 -3.65
N ARG A 341 -21.15 4.68 -3.81
CA ARG A 341 -20.95 5.40 -5.08
C ARG A 341 -19.56 6.03 -5.23
N ILE A 342 -18.60 5.67 -4.39
CA ILE A 342 -17.19 6.04 -4.52
C ILE A 342 -16.38 4.76 -4.76
N ILE A 343 -15.29 4.87 -5.53
CA ILE A 343 -14.35 3.76 -5.71
C ILE A 343 -13.68 3.42 -4.38
N ARG A 344 -13.73 2.14 -4.04
CA ARG A 344 -13.07 1.58 -2.88
C ARG A 344 -11.56 1.53 -3.09
N TYR A 345 -10.85 2.13 -2.14
CA TYR A 345 -9.40 2.02 -2.00
C TYR A 345 -9.07 0.91 -1.00
N PHE A 346 -8.17 0.00 -1.38
CA PHE A 346 -7.75 -1.12 -0.54
C PHE A 346 -6.45 -0.83 0.19
N ASN A 347 -5.43 -0.34 -0.52
CA ASN A 347 -4.12 -0.07 0.05
C ASN A 347 -3.34 0.94 -0.82
N THR A 348 -2.37 1.62 -0.22
CA THR A 348 -1.44 2.53 -0.90
C THR A 348 -0.01 2.22 -0.46
N TRP A 349 0.94 2.24 -1.39
CA TRP A 349 2.36 2.16 -1.07
C TRP A 349 3.20 3.02 -2.00
N ILE A 350 4.48 3.20 -1.65
CA ILE A 350 5.46 3.91 -2.46
C ILE A 350 6.57 2.96 -2.84
N GLU A 351 7.10 3.14 -4.04
CA GLU A 351 8.36 2.54 -4.43
C GLU A 351 9.32 3.62 -4.97
N GLY A 352 10.57 3.56 -4.54
CA GLY A 352 11.64 4.45 -4.98
C GLY A 352 12.71 3.69 -5.77
N PRO A 353 12.48 3.37 -7.05
CA PRO A 353 13.42 2.61 -7.87
C PRO A 353 14.72 3.38 -8.13
N PRO A 354 15.83 2.66 -8.42
CA PRO A 354 17.02 3.23 -9.02
C PRO A 354 16.68 4.02 -10.28
N GLU A 355 17.50 5.03 -10.57
CA GLU A 355 17.35 5.84 -11.76
C GLU A 355 17.33 4.99 -13.03
N GLY A 356 16.41 5.29 -13.95
CA GLY A 356 16.22 4.53 -15.20
C GLY A 356 15.43 3.23 -15.07
N TRP A 357 15.40 2.58 -13.89
CA TRP A 357 14.76 1.26 -13.74
C TRP A 357 13.28 1.27 -14.11
N GLN A 358 12.51 2.27 -13.67
CA GLN A 358 11.08 2.31 -13.98
C GLN A 358 10.81 2.58 -15.46
N SER A 359 11.65 3.40 -16.10
CA SER A 359 11.57 3.68 -17.54
C SER A 359 11.81 2.41 -18.36
N ASP A 360 12.80 1.60 -17.98
CA ASP A 360 13.10 0.33 -18.65
C ASP A 360 11.96 -0.69 -18.51
N VAL A 361 11.36 -0.76 -17.33
CA VAL A 361 10.19 -1.62 -17.09
C VAL A 361 9.00 -1.18 -17.94
N ASP A 362 8.73 0.11 -17.99
CA ASP A 362 7.62 0.64 -18.77
C ASP A 362 7.84 0.47 -20.28
N MET A 363 9.07 0.60 -20.77
CA MET A 363 9.42 0.26 -22.16
C MET A 363 9.14 -1.21 -22.49
N ASN A 364 9.45 -2.13 -21.57
CA ASN A 364 9.16 -3.56 -21.76
C ASN A 364 7.65 -3.85 -21.75
N ILE A 365 6.88 -3.19 -20.86
CA ILE A 365 5.42 -3.31 -20.83
C ILE A 365 4.80 -2.73 -22.13
N ALA A 366 5.30 -1.59 -22.61
CA ALA A 366 4.85 -0.95 -23.84
C ALA A 366 5.11 -1.81 -25.08
N ARG A 367 6.27 -2.48 -25.16
CA ARG A 367 6.60 -3.42 -26.24
C ARG A 367 5.63 -4.61 -26.32
N ARG A 368 5.18 -5.12 -25.17
CA ARG A 368 4.21 -6.22 -25.08
C ARG A 368 2.77 -5.78 -25.38
N ASN A 369 2.45 -4.50 -25.23
CA ASN A 369 1.11 -3.94 -25.41
C ASN A 369 1.06 -2.98 -26.62
N SER A 370 1.02 -3.54 -27.83
CA SER A 370 1.14 -2.80 -29.10
C SER A 370 0.11 -1.68 -29.32
N SER A 371 -1.04 -1.73 -28.65
CA SER A 371 -2.13 -0.74 -28.75
C SER A 371 -2.14 0.33 -27.65
N SER A 372 -1.28 0.22 -26.62
CA SER A 372 -1.26 1.15 -25.47
C SER A 372 0.13 1.68 -25.13
N GLY A 373 1.15 1.38 -25.94
CA GLY A 373 2.55 1.78 -25.68
C GLY A 373 2.79 3.29 -25.58
N ASN A 374 1.96 4.12 -26.22
CA ASN A 374 2.06 5.58 -26.10
C ASN A 374 1.66 6.11 -24.70
N ILE A 375 0.85 5.36 -23.94
CA ILE A 375 0.36 5.77 -22.61
C ILE A 375 1.48 5.68 -21.56
N LEU A 376 2.46 4.79 -21.77
CA LEU A 376 3.59 4.56 -20.86
C LEU A 376 4.84 5.39 -21.19
N ARG A 377 4.82 6.19 -22.26
CA ARG A 377 5.95 7.08 -22.60
C ARG A 377 5.97 8.28 -21.66
N MET A 378 6.48 8.07 -20.45
CA MET A 378 6.66 9.12 -19.46
C MET A 378 8.15 9.38 -19.23
N ASP A 379 8.55 10.65 -19.33
CA ASP A 379 9.89 11.10 -18.96
C ASP A 379 9.89 11.39 -17.45
N TYR A 380 10.27 10.39 -16.66
CA TYR A 380 10.40 10.55 -15.22
C TYR A 380 11.60 11.42 -14.87
N GLN A 381 11.45 12.31 -13.89
CA GLN A 381 12.57 13.11 -13.35
C GLN A 381 13.56 12.21 -12.61
N SER A 382 14.85 12.56 -12.63
CA SER A 382 15.86 11.93 -11.76
C SER A 382 15.40 11.99 -10.30
N ASN A 383 15.45 10.87 -9.57
CA ASN A 383 14.92 10.69 -8.21
C ASN A 383 13.38 10.71 -8.06
N SER A 384 12.61 10.27 -9.05
CA SER A 384 11.16 10.07 -8.89
C SER A 384 10.84 8.88 -7.98
N SER A 385 9.85 9.06 -7.09
CA SER A 385 9.16 7.99 -6.36
C SER A 385 7.83 7.69 -7.05
N PHE A 386 7.31 6.48 -6.88
CA PHE A 386 6.06 6.03 -7.48
C PHE A 386 5.06 5.64 -6.39
N ILE A 387 3.94 6.37 -6.33
CA ILE A 387 2.82 6.05 -5.44
C ILE A 387 1.88 5.10 -6.18
N TYR A 388 1.55 3.99 -5.54
CA TYR A 388 0.62 2.99 -6.04
C TYR A 388 -0.64 3.00 -5.20
N MET A 389 -1.80 3.09 -5.85
CA MET A 389 -3.12 3.02 -5.24
C MET A 389 -3.83 1.77 -5.74
N HIS A 390 -4.11 0.84 -4.82
CA HIS A 390 -4.83 -0.41 -5.11
C HIS A 390 -6.33 -0.20 -4.90
N MET A 391 -7.12 -0.44 -5.94
CA MET A 391 -8.53 -0.06 -6.02
C MET A 391 -9.38 -1.20 -6.60
N GLU A 392 -10.68 -1.15 -6.34
CA GLU A 392 -11.62 -2.03 -7.03
C GLU A 392 -11.61 -1.81 -8.54
N LEU A 393 -11.81 -2.90 -9.31
CA LEU A 393 -11.87 -2.84 -10.75
C LEU A 393 -13.31 -2.55 -11.22
N CYS A 394 -13.49 -1.43 -11.92
CA CYS A 394 -14.72 -1.13 -12.65
C CYS A 394 -14.62 -1.56 -14.13
N THR A 395 -15.76 -1.64 -14.81
CA THR A 395 -15.88 -2.16 -16.19
C THR A 395 -15.42 -1.13 -17.24
N TYR A 396 -16.04 0.06 -17.28
CA TYR A 396 -15.69 1.17 -18.16
C TYR A 396 -16.13 2.51 -17.57
N SER A 397 -15.68 3.62 -18.16
CA SER A 397 -16.07 4.97 -17.73
C SER A 397 -17.37 5.44 -18.38
N LEU A 398 -18.07 6.36 -17.74
CA LEU A 398 -19.24 7.04 -18.29
C LEU A 398 -18.89 7.73 -19.60
N ALA A 399 -17.71 8.34 -19.72
CA ALA A 399 -17.22 8.87 -21.00
C ALA A 399 -17.15 7.80 -22.10
N GLY A 400 -16.68 6.60 -21.78
CA GLY A 400 -16.65 5.47 -22.72
C GLY A 400 -18.06 5.07 -23.17
N TRP A 401 -18.99 4.97 -22.22
CA TRP A 401 -20.39 4.65 -22.50
C TRP A 401 -21.08 5.71 -23.37
N LEU A 402 -20.93 6.99 -23.00
CA LEU A 402 -21.51 8.13 -23.71
C LEU A 402 -21.06 8.18 -25.17
N ASN A 403 -19.78 7.87 -25.43
CA ASN A 403 -19.19 7.85 -26.76
C ASN A 403 -19.73 6.71 -27.64
N GLN A 404 -20.03 5.56 -27.04
CA GLN A 404 -20.57 4.38 -27.74
C GLN A 404 -22.10 4.46 -27.92
N ASN A 405 -22.80 5.18 -27.04
CA ASN A 405 -24.26 5.27 -26.99
C ASN A 405 -24.74 6.67 -27.42
N ARG A 406 -24.66 6.92 -28.74
CA ARG A 406 -25.05 8.21 -29.37
C ARG A 406 -26.48 8.26 -29.90
N ALA A 407 -27.23 7.17 -29.82
CA ALA A 407 -28.64 7.17 -30.24
C ALA A 407 -29.53 7.81 -29.16
N ALA A 408 -30.50 8.63 -29.55
CA ALA A 408 -31.44 9.26 -28.61
C ALA A 408 -32.20 8.24 -27.74
N SER A 409 -32.51 7.06 -28.30
CA SER A 409 -33.16 5.95 -27.59
C SER A 409 -32.36 5.42 -26.39
N THR A 410 -31.04 5.65 -26.35
CA THR A 410 -30.19 5.23 -25.22
C THR A 410 -30.26 6.18 -24.04
N ARG A 411 -30.83 7.38 -24.21
CA ARG A 411 -30.83 8.50 -23.24
C ARG A 411 -32.19 8.69 -22.56
N SER A 412 -32.77 7.61 -22.05
CA SER A 412 -34.06 7.66 -21.37
C SER A 412 -34.01 8.48 -20.08
N ILE A 413 -35.05 9.29 -19.82
CA ILE A 413 -35.19 10.11 -18.61
C ILE A 413 -34.99 9.30 -17.31
N PRO A 414 -35.62 8.11 -17.11
CA PRO A 414 -35.46 7.35 -15.86
C PRO A 414 -34.01 6.94 -15.57
N ARG A 415 -33.29 6.46 -16.60
CA ARG A 415 -31.86 6.13 -16.51
C ARG A 415 -31.02 7.36 -16.18
N THR A 416 -31.24 8.47 -16.88
CA THR A 416 -30.52 9.71 -16.63
C THR A 416 -30.73 10.22 -15.21
N LYS A 417 -31.97 10.20 -14.69
CA LYS A 417 -32.29 10.53 -13.29
C LYS A 417 -31.55 9.59 -12.32
N SER A 418 -31.61 8.28 -12.55
CA SER A 418 -30.95 7.27 -11.69
C SER A 418 -29.43 7.49 -11.61
N TRP A 419 -28.76 7.56 -12.76
CA TRP A 419 -27.32 7.76 -12.81
C TRP A 419 -26.89 9.10 -12.23
N PHE A 420 -27.63 10.17 -12.52
CA PHE A 420 -27.33 11.48 -11.94
C PHE A 420 -27.47 11.49 -10.41
N LYS A 421 -28.50 10.84 -9.85
CA LYS A 421 -28.66 10.67 -8.38
C LYS A 421 -27.48 9.92 -7.77
N GLN A 422 -26.95 8.90 -8.44
CA GLN A 422 -25.80 8.14 -7.94
C GLN A 422 -24.53 9.00 -7.89
N ILE A 423 -24.25 9.77 -8.94
CA ILE A 423 -23.11 10.71 -8.97
C ILE A 423 -23.29 11.77 -7.89
N LEU A 424 -24.48 12.37 -7.80
CA LEU A 424 -24.81 13.40 -6.83
C LEU A 424 -24.63 12.92 -5.39
N SER A 425 -25.07 11.69 -5.08
CA SER A 425 -24.88 11.07 -3.76
C SER A 425 -23.40 10.90 -3.39
N ALA A 426 -22.53 10.57 -4.35
CA ALA A 426 -21.09 10.51 -4.10
C ALA A 426 -20.49 11.90 -3.82
N ILE A 427 -20.89 12.91 -4.60
CA ILE A 427 -20.37 14.28 -4.44
C ILE A 427 -20.88 14.91 -3.15
N ASP A 428 -22.13 14.65 -2.76
CA ASP A 428 -22.68 15.09 -1.47
C ASP A 428 -21.86 14.54 -0.30
N TYR A 429 -21.56 13.24 -0.32
CA TYR A 429 -20.70 12.61 0.69
C TYR A 429 -19.29 13.22 0.74
N ILE A 430 -18.68 13.46 -0.43
CA ILE A 430 -17.35 14.09 -0.52
C ILE A 430 -17.38 15.49 0.11
N HIS A 431 -18.42 16.29 -0.19
CA HIS A 431 -18.58 17.63 0.37
C HIS A 431 -18.88 17.62 1.88
N ASP A 432 -19.62 16.63 2.37
CA ASP A 432 -19.88 16.44 3.81
C ASP A 432 -18.61 16.04 4.59
N MET A 433 -17.61 15.47 3.93
CA MET A 433 -16.28 15.18 4.50
C MET A 433 -15.31 16.37 4.37
N ASP A 434 -15.80 17.57 4.05
CA ASP A 434 -15.01 18.79 3.78
C ASP A 434 -13.99 18.63 2.64
N LEU A 435 -14.20 17.65 1.77
CA LEU A 435 -13.38 17.41 0.58
C LEU A 435 -14.05 18.01 -0.66
N ILE A 436 -13.25 18.23 -1.69
CA ILE A 436 -13.69 18.72 -3.00
C ILE A 436 -13.18 17.73 -4.04
N HIS A 437 -14.04 17.29 -4.95
CA HIS A 437 -13.63 16.35 -5.99
C HIS A 437 -12.60 17.01 -6.92
N GLY A 438 -12.92 18.21 -7.44
CA GLY A 438 -11.96 19.11 -8.11
C GLY A 438 -11.50 18.69 -9.51
N ASN A 439 -11.91 17.52 -10.00
CA ASN A 439 -11.73 17.06 -11.37
C ASN A 439 -12.94 16.24 -11.86
N LEU A 440 -14.16 16.69 -11.56
CA LEU A 440 -15.36 15.91 -11.85
C LEU A 440 -15.68 15.94 -13.35
N LYS A 441 -15.70 14.76 -13.98
CA LYS A 441 -15.98 14.57 -15.41
C LYS A 441 -16.39 13.12 -15.67
N PRO A 442 -17.06 12.81 -16.80
CA PRO A 442 -17.50 11.45 -17.12
C PRO A 442 -16.38 10.42 -17.25
N SER A 443 -15.11 10.81 -17.48
CA SER A 443 -14.00 9.84 -17.45
C SER A 443 -13.69 9.35 -16.04
N ASN A 444 -14.08 10.10 -15.02
CA ASN A 444 -13.82 9.82 -13.61
C ASN A 444 -15.07 9.26 -12.90
N VAL A 445 -16.14 9.00 -13.64
CA VAL A 445 -17.32 8.26 -13.20
C VAL A 445 -17.29 6.90 -13.88
N LEU A 446 -17.18 5.82 -13.12
CA LEU A 446 -16.98 4.46 -13.62
C LEU A 446 -18.20 3.57 -13.32
N PHE A 447 -18.43 2.57 -14.17
CA PHE A 447 -19.44 1.54 -13.96
C PHE A 447 -18.85 0.37 -13.19
N ALA A 448 -19.32 0.13 -11.96
CA ALA A 448 -19.03 -1.09 -11.22
C ALA A 448 -19.66 -2.31 -11.93
N ASP A 449 -20.89 -2.14 -12.39
CA ASP A 449 -21.67 -3.06 -13.24
C ASP A 449 -22.63 -2.26 -14.14
N GLU A 450 -23.63 -2.89 -14.76
CA GLU A 450 -24.52 -2.27 -15.77
C GLU A 450 -25.25 -1.01 -15.29
N ASP A 451 -25.61 -0.91 -14.00
CA ASP A 451 -26.42 0.20 -13.48
C ASP A 451 -25.82 0.87 -12.23
N ASN A 452 -24.70 0.38 -11.71
CA ASN A 452 -24.04 0.96 -10.55
C ASN A 452 -22.84 1.83 -10.95
N LEU A 453 -22.96 3.14 -10.73
CA LEU A 453 -21.90 4.12 -10.92
C LEU A 453 -21.09 4.35 -9.64
N LYS A 454 -19.79 4.60 -9.84
CA LYS A 454 -18.82 4.96 -8.81
C LYS A 454 -17.94 6.12 -9.26
N VAL A 455 -17.75 7.11 -8.40
CA VAL A 455 -16.87 8.25 -8.62
C VAL A 455 -15.44 7.88 -8.22
N SER A 456 -14.46 8.34 -8.99
CA SER A 456 -13.03 8.03 -8.87
C SER A 456 -12.19 9.29 -9.04
N ASP A 457 -10.88 9.21 -8.73
CA ASP A 457 -9.92 10.31 -8.95
C ASP A 457 -10.22 11.60 -8.17
N ILE A 458 -10.75 11.44 -6.95
CA ILE A 458 -11.00 12.52 -5.98
C ILE A 458 -9.68 13.20 -5.65
N GLY A 459 -9.60 14.53 -5.77
CA GLY A 459 -8.51 15.34 -5.21
C GLY A 459 -7.09 15.04 -5.70
N LEU A 460 -6.90 14.23 -6.76
CA LEU A 460 -5.57 13.72 -7.09
C LEU A 460 -4.60 14.81 -7.60
N PRO A 461 -3.33 14.82 -7.13
CA PRO A 461 -2.35 15.88 -7.41
C PRO A 461 -1.85 15.91 -8.86
N THR A 462 -2.19 14.92 -9.69
CA THR A 462 -1.72 14.81 -11.08
C THR A 462 -2.02 16.06 -11.92
N GLU A 463 -3.11 16.79 -11.67
CA GLU A 463 -3.43 18.04 -12.39
C GLU A 463 -3.02 19.32 -11.62
N ARG A 464 -2.93 19.25 -10.27
CA ARG A 464 -2.54 20.40 -9.43
C ARG A 464 -1.03 20.71 -9.51
N MET A 465 -0.21 19.69 -9.74
CA MET A 465 1.26 19.81 -9.69
C MET A 465 1.92 20.29 -10.99
N GLU A 466 1.28 20.12 -12.15
CA GLU A 466 1.81 20.61 -13.44
C GLU A 466 1.86 22.14 -13.52
N LYS A 467 0.95 22.84 -12.81
CA LYS A 467 0.86 24.30 -12.84
C LYS A 467 1.99 25.04 -12.11
N ARG A 468 2.87 24.33 -11.40
CA ARG A 468 3.93 24.95 -10.57
C ARG A 468 5.29 25.12 -11.26
N GLY A 469 5.52 24.65 -12.50
CA GLY A 469 6.87 24.80 -13.06
C GLY A 469 7.16 24.42 -14.52
N SER A 470 6.17 24.15 -15.37
CA SER A 470 6.42 23.84 -16.79
C SER A 470 5.54 24.66 -17.72
N GLU A 471 6.13 25.20 -18.79
CA GLU A 471 5.40 25.86 -19.88
C GLU A 471 4.28 24.95 -20.42
N PRO A 472 3.13 25.51 -20.81
CA PRO A 472 1.97 24.73 -21.24
C PRO A 472 2.27 24.00 -22.56
N LYS A 473 2.62 22.71 -22.48
CA LYS A 473 2.59 21.80 -23.63
C LYS A 473 1.14 21.58 -24.04
N GLY A 474 0.66 22.38 -25.00
CA GLY A 474 -0.59 22.18 -25.75
C GLY A 474 -1.87 22.20 -24.90
N LYS A 475 -2.73 23.20 -25.11
CA LYS A 475 -4.05 23.28 -24.45
C LYS A 475 -4.86 22.01 -24.76
N ASN A 476 -4.96 21.08 -23.81
CA ASN A 476 -5.70 19.85 -23.98
C ASN A 476 -7.20 20.16 -23.77
N ILE A 477 -7.86 20.63 -24.83
CA ILE A 477 -9.24 21.16 -24.82
C ILE A 477 -10.22 20.19 -24.12
N SER A 478 -9.98 18.88 -24.23
CA SER A 478 -10.81 17.84 -23.61
C SER A 478 -10.69 17.77 -22.08
N ALA A 479 -9.56 18.15 -21.49
CA ALA A 479 -9.32 18.09 -20.05
C ALA A 479 -10.00 19.24 -19.29
N ASP A 480 -10.16 20.39 -19.94
CA ASP A 480 -10.78 21.59 -19.34
C ASP A 480 -12.29 21.68 -19.61
N LEU A 481 -12.86 20.71 -20.34
CA LEU A 481 -14.21 20.81 -20.90
C LEU A 481 -15.32 20.87 -19.82
N TYR A 482 -15.08 20.39 -18.60
CA TYR A 482 -16.05 20.43 -17.50
C TYR A 482 -15.75 21.51 -16.44
N LYS A 483 -14.63 22.23 -16.59
CA LYS A 483 -14.24 23.27 -15.64
C LYS A 483 -15.23 24.42 -15.65
N SER A 484 -15.51 24.90 -14.46
CA SER A 484 -16.35 26.06 -14.18
C SER A 484 -15.69 27.37 -14.67
N PRO A 485 -16.46 28.47 -14.82
CA PRO A 485 -15.91 29.77 -15.22
C PRO A 485 -14.77 30.23 -14.32
N GLU A 486 -14.92 30.10 -13.00
CA GLU A 486 -13.92 30.53 -12.02
C GLU A 486 -12.61 29.73 -12.09
N GLU A 487 -12.66 28.45 -12.48
CA GLU A 487 -11.47 27.60 -12.67
C GLU A 487 -10.68 27.95 -13.95
N ILE A 488 -11.34 28.58 -14.93
CA ILE A 488 -10.73 29.00 -16.19
C ILE A 488 -10.19 30.43 -16.12
N GLU A 489 -10.90 31.35 -15.45
CA GLU A 489 -10.56 32.79 -15.42
C GLU A 489 -9.53 33.18 -14.35
N PHE A 490 -9.59 32.59 -13.15
CA PHE A 490 -8.73 32.96 -12.04
C PHE A 490 -7.67 31.87 -11.79
N ASN A 491 -6.46 32.26 -11.38
CA ASN A 491 -5.37 31.31 -11.05
C ASN A 491 -5.91 30.15 -10.20
N ALA A 492 -6.05 28.97 -10.82
CA ALA A 492 -6.82 27.81 -10.36
C ALA A 492 -6.40 27.18 -9.02
N ILE A 493 -5.43 27.77 -8.32
CA ILE A 493 -4.87 27.26 -7.07
C ILE A 493 -5.68 27.76 -5.85
N LEU A 494 -6.49 28.82 -6.00
CA LEU A 494 -7.22 29.45 -4.90
C LEU A 494 -8.76 29.32 -4.97
N HIS A 495 -9.32 28.69 -6.02
CA HIS A 495 -10.76 28.73 -6.30
C HIS A 495 -11.42 27.39 -6.67
N ASN A 496 -10.80 26.25 -6.37
CA ASN A 496 -11.54 24.98 -6.39
C ASN A 496 -12.47 24.97 -5.18
N SER A 497 -13.77 25.09 -5.43
CA SER A 497 -14.81 25.05 -4.40
C SER A 497 -15.73 23.86 -4.63
N SER A 498 -16.46 23.44 -3.61
CA SER A 498 -17.57 22.48 -3.77
C SER A 498 -18.56 22.92 -4.85
N LYS A 499 -18.71 24.24 -5.09
CA LYS A 499 -19.56 24.81 -6.15
C LYS A 499 -19.00 24.62 -7.55
N SER A 500 -17.71 24.38 -7.71
CA SER A 500 -17.11 24.04 -9.00
C SER A 500 -17.48 22.60 -9.41
N ASP A 501 -17.53 21.66 -8.46
CA ASP A 501 -18.08 20.32 -8.70
C ASP A 501 -19.57 20.39 -9.10
N VAL A 502 -20.35 21.31 -8.51
CA VAL A 502 -21.76 21.53 -8.86
C VAL A 502 -21.92 22.01 -10.31
N PHE A 503 -21.03 22.86 -10.80
CA PHE A 503 -21.04 23.28 -12.21
C PHE A 503 -20.76 22.09 -13.14
N ALA A 504 -19.76 21.27 -12.80
CA ALA A 504 -19.43 20.06 -13.55
C ALA A 504 -20.60 19.06 -13.58
N LEU A 505 -21.33 18.89 -12.46
CA LEU A 505 -22.56 18.09 -12.40
C LEU A 505 -23.61 18.58 -13.43
N GLY A 506 -23.79 19.89 -13.57
CA GLY A 506 -24.69 20.47 -14.57
C GLY A 506 -24.33 20.05 -16.00
N LEU A 507 -23.04 20.16 -16.36
CA LEU A 507 -22.56 19.76 -17.68
C LEU A 507 -22.64 18.24 -17.91
N ILE A 508 -22.42 17.42 -16.88
CA ILE A 508 -22.62 15.97 -16.95
C ILE A 508 -24.10 15.64 -17.19
N LEU A 509 -25.02 16.35 -16.53
CA LEU A 509 -26.46 16.15 -16.71
C LEU A 509 -26.90 16.46 -18.15
N VAL A 510 -26.39 17.55 -18.73
CA VAL A 510 -26.58 17.88 -20.15
C VAL A 510 -26.14 16.71 -21.03
N GLU A 511 -24.93 16.22 -20.81
CA GLU A 511 -24.37 15.13 -21.62
C GLU A 511 -25.07 13.80 -21.43
N LEU A 512 -25.65 13.52 -20.26
CA LEU A 512 -26.51 12.37 -20.04
C LEU A 512 -27.83 12.49 -20.82
N SER A 513 -28.42 13.68 -20.86
CA SER A 513 -29.75 13.95 -21.44
C SER A 513 -29.82 13.79 -22.96
N ARG A 514 -28.73 14.09 -23.67
CA ARG A 514 -28.71 14.08 -25.14
C ARG A 514 -27.36 13.65 -25.69
N ALA A 515 -27.39 13.00 -26.85
CA ALA A 515 -26.18 12.77 -27.61
C ALA A 515 -25.71 14.08 -28.27
N MET A 516 -24.40 14.31 -28.26
CA MET A 516 -23.76 15.46 -28.89
C MET A 516 -22.53 15.02 -29.67
N THR A 517 -22.23 15.70 -30.77
CA THR A 517 -20.87 15.65 -31.33
C THR A 517 -19.88 16.39 -30.43
N PHE A 518 -18.59 16.21 -30.70
CA PHE A 518 -17.56 16.90 -29.91
C PHE A 518 -17.64 18.43 -30.08
N GLU A 519 -17.90 18.90 -31.30
CA GLU A 519 -18.06 20.33 -31.62
C GLU A 519 -19.31 20.92 -30.96
N GLU A 520 -20.43 20.20 -30.99
CA GLU A 520 -21.67 20.61 -30.31
C GLU A 520 -21.46 20.74 -28.81
N LYS A 521 -20.73 19.79 -28.21
CA LYS A 521 -20.40 19.79 -26.79
C LYS A 521 -19.50 20.97 -26.41
N ILE A 522 -18.45 21.25 -27.20
CA ILE A 522 -17.59 22.43 -26.98
C ILE A 522 -18.43 23.71 -26.99
N LYS A 523 -19.28 23.87 -28.00
CA LYS A 523 -20.14 25.06 -28.13
C LYS A 523 -21.11 25.17 -26.94
N ALA A 524 -21.85 24.10 -26.65
CA ALA A 524 -22.83 24.08 -25.57
C ALA A 524 -22.19 24.42 -24.22
N PHE A 525 -21.08 23.78 -23.89
CA PHE A 525 -20.42 23.98 -22.61
C PHE A 525 -19.73 25.36 -22.54
N SER A 526 -19.28 25.92 -23.67
CA SER A 526 -18.80 27.31 -23.72
C SER A 526 -19.94 28.29 -23.44
N ASP A 527 -21.12 28.07 -24.01
CA ASP A 527 -22.28 28.93 -23.81
C ASP A 527 -22.76 28.89 -22.34
N TYR A 528 -22.81 27.71 -21.71
CA TYR A 528 -23.13 27.60 -20.28
C TYR A 528 -22.17 28.38 -19.39
N ARG A 529 -20.86 28.36 -19.69
CA ARG A 529 -19.87 29.15 -18.95
C ARG A 529 -20.09 30.65 -19.10
N LEU A 530 -20.64 31.09 -20.23
CA LEU A 530 -21.01 32.48 -20.48
C LEU A 530 -22.42 32.83 -19.96
N GLY A 531 -23.09 31.91 -19.26
CA GLY A 531 -24.44 32.09 -18.77
C GLY A 531 -25.50 32.11 -19.88
N LYS A 532 -25.17 31.59 -21.06
CA LYS A 532 -26.09 31.49 -22.20
C LYS A 532 -26.72 30.10 -22.21
N GLN A 533 -28.03 30.05 -22.39
CA GLN A 533 -28.73 28.81 -22.63
C GLN A 533 -28.51 28.39 -24.09
N SER A 534 -27.75 27.30 -24.29
CA SER A 534 -27.36 26.81 -25.62
C SER A 534 -28.22 25.63 -26.10
N ASP A 535 -28.98 25.02 -25.20
CA ASP A 535 -29.43 23.65 -25.39
C ASP A 535 -30.90 23.50 -25.71
N ARG A 536 -31.20 22.50 -26.56
CA ARG A 536 -32.54 21.96 -26.78
C ARG A 536 -32.85 20.84 -25.77
N ILE A 537 -32.78 21.11 -24.46
CA ILE A 537 -33.26 20.14 -23.46
C ILE A 537 -34.79 20.19 -23.49
N GLU A 538 -35.43 19.10 -23.95
CA GLU A 538 -36.89 19.04 -24.10
C GLU A 538 -37.63 19.00 -22.74
N ASN A 539 -37.02 18.38 -21.72
CA ASN A 539 -37.60 18.32 -20.38
C ASN A 539 -37.37 19.64 -19.63
N ILE A 540 -38.44 20.40 -19.40
CA ILE A 540 -38.40 21.74 -18.78
C ILE A 540 -37.77 21.69 -17.38
N ALA A 541 -38.19 20.75 -16.52
CA ALA A 541 -37.66 20.64 -15.16
C ALA A 541 -36.16 20.29 -15.15
N MET A 542 -35.69 19.53 -16.13
CA MET A 542 -34.26 19.25 -16.32
C MET A 542 -33.50 20.49 -16.78
N ALA A 543 -34.07 21.27 -17.71
CA ALA A 543 -33.46 22.50 -18.21
C ALA A 543 -33.31 23.53 -17.08
N GLU A 544 -34.33 23.70 -16.25
CA GLU A 544 -34.29 24.54 -15.04
C GLU A 544 -33.20 24.09 -14.06
N LEU A 545 -33.08 22.77 -13.84
CA LEU A 545 -32.04 22.24 -12.98
C LEU A 545 -30.65 22.53 -13.54
N VAL A 546 -30.41 22.23 -14.82
CA VAL A 546 -29.11 22.50 -15.47
C VAL A 546 -28.75 23.97 -15.35
N GLU A 547 -29.69 24.88 -15.65
CA GLU A 547 -29.48 26.33 -15.52
C GLU A 547 -29.06 26.70 -14.10
N LEU A 548 -29.73 26.14 -13.09
CA LEU A 548 -29.40 26.38 -11.68
C LEU A 548 -27.99 25.89 -11.32
N LEU A 549 -27.56 24.73 -11.84
CA LEU A 549 -26.23 24.16 -11.59
C LEU A 549 -25.11 24.92 -12.32
N THR A 550 -25.39 25.43 -13.52
CA THR A 550 -24.40 26.09 -14.39
C THR A 550 -24.40 27.61 -14.29
N ARG A 551 -24.93 28.18 -13.20
CA ARG A 551 -24.87 29.64 -12.98
C ARG A 551 -23.42 30.12 -12.95
N VAL A 552 -23.16 31.25 -13.62
CA VAL A 552 -21.80 31.79 -13.74
C VAL A 552 -21.19 32.07 -12.37
N TYR A 553 -21.95 32.71 -11.47
CA TYR A 553 -21.48 33.00 -10.11
C TYR A 553 -21.61 31.77 -9.19
N PRO A 554 -20.53 31.30 -8.52
CA PRO A 554 -20.57 30.08 -7.72
C PRO A 554 -21.50 30.14 -6.51
N GLY A 555 -21.62 31.31 -5.86
CA GLY A 555 -22.37 31.47 -4.61
C GLY A 555 -23.88 31.31 -4.74
N ILE A 556 -24.41 31.34 -5.98
CA ILE A 556 -25.85 31.15 -6.26
C ILE A 556 -26.17 29.76 -6.83
N ARG A 557 -25.16 28.88 -6.97
CA ARG A 557 -25.37 27.46 -7.28
C ARG A 557 -25.82 26.76 -5.99
N PRO A 558 -26.73 25.76 -6.06
CA PRO A 558 -27.21 25.04 -4.90
C PRO A 558 -26.14 24.11 -4.31
N THR A 559 -26.40 23.55 -3.14
CA THR A 559 -25.66 22.44 -2.52
C THR A 559 -26.20 21.10 -3.05
N CYS A 560 -25.43 20.02 -2.93
CA CYS A 560 -25.87 18.70 -3.37
C CYS A 560 -27.17 18.23 -2.68
N LYS A 561 -27.34 18.54 -1.38
CA LYS A 561 -28.60 18.34 -0.63
C LYS A 561 -29.81 19.08 -1.23
N GLU A 562 -29.64 20.34 -1.61
CA GLU A 562 -30.70 21.12 -2.26
C GLU A 562 -31.04 20.55 -3.65
N ILE A 563 -30.03 20.09 -4.39
CA ILE A 563 -30.23 19.46 -5.71
C ILE A 563 -31.07 18.19 -5.60
N LEU A 564 -30.82 17.33 -4.59
CA LEU A 564 -31.58 16.10 -4.35
C LEU A 564 -33.08 16.35 -4.16
N SER A 565 -33.45 17.55 -3.71
CA SER A 565 -34.85 17.96 -3.49
C SER A 565 -35.51 18.59 -4.72
N HIS A 566 -34.77 18.76 -5.83
CA HIS A 566 -35.30 19.41 -7.04
C HIS A 566 -36.42 18.58 -7.69
N PRO A 567 -37.51 19.19 -8.21
CA PRO A 567 -38.64 18.48 -8.80
C PRO A 567 -38.27 17.47 -9.90
N TYR A 568 -37.25 17.78 -10.71
CA TYR A 568 -36.73 16.85 -11.73
C TYR A 568 -36.27 15.51 -11.13
N LEU A 569 -35.68 15.51 -9.93
CA LEU A 569 -35.19 14.29 -9.29
C LEU A 569 -36.24 13.60 -8.42
N VAL A 570 -37.17 14.35 -7.83
CA VAL A 570 -38.18 13.80 -6.91
C VAL A 570 -39.37 13.22 -7.67
N ASN A 571 -39.78 13.84 -8.78
CA ASN A 571 -40.96 13.41 -9.52
C ASN A 571 -40.59 12.30 -10.52
N ASP A 572 -41.43 11.28 -10.63
CA ASP A 572 -41.24 10.17 -11.59
C ASP A 572 -41.59 10.55 -13.04
N ASN A 573 -42.27 11.69 -13.23
CA ASN A 573 -42.72 12.19 -14.54
C ASN A 573 -41.60 12.87 -15.35
#